data_AF-A0A176YMW8-F1
#
_entry.id   AF-A0A176YMW8-F1
#
_cell.length_a   1.000
_cell.length_b   1.000
_cell.length_c   1.000
_cell.angle_alpha   90.00
_cell.angle_beta   90.00
_cell.angle_gamma   90.00
#
_symmetry.space_group_name_H-M   'P 1'
#
loop_
_entity.id
_entity.type
_entity.pdbx_description
1 polymer ?
#
loop_
_entity_poly.entity_id
_entity_poly.type
_entity_poly.pdbx_seq_one_letter_code
_entity_poly.pdbx_strand_id
1 'polypeptide(L)'
;MSLSSFNAIAAARGDGLDPKLRELLQRAAVPPHSEVVVRSDGMLQAGPSPRSEEEEIVSAVVVELQKLLDNRTRRGGIIGG
;
A
#
# COMPACT_ATOMS: atom_id res chain seq x y z
N MET A 1 6.12 12.53 -19.58
CA MET A 1 6.07 12.16 -21.01
C MET A 1 4.64 11.74 -21.32
N SER A 2 3.97 12.32 -22.33
CA SER A 2 2.58 11.98 -22.65
C SER A 2 2.48 10.81 -23.63
N LEU A 3 1.32 10.16 -23.66
CA LEU A 3 1.02 9.12 -24.65
C LEU A 3 1.22 9.61 -26.10
N SER A 4 0.87 10.86 -26.39
CA SER A 4 1.06 11.46 -27.71
C SER A 4 2.54 11.58 -28.08
N SER A 5 3.40 12.00 -27.16
CA SER A 5 4.84 12.05 -27.38
C SER A 5 5.42 10.65 -27.61
N PHE A 6 4.94 9.64 -26.88
CA PHE A 6 5.40 8.26 -27.03
C PHE A 6 4.99 7.67 -28.38
N ASN A 7 3.74 7.89 -28.82
CA ASN A 7 3.27 7.49 -30.14
C ASN A 7 4.10 8.14 -31.27
N ALA A 8 4.42 9.43 -31.13
CA ALA A 8 5.24 10.14 -32.11
C ALA A 8 6.65 9.54 -32.25
N ILE A 9 7.27 9.16 -31.13
CA ILE A 9 8.59 8.50 -31.13
C ILE A 9 8.50 7.11 -31.77
N ALA A 10 7.48 6.32 -31.44
CA ALA A 10 7.30 5.01 -32.04
C ALA A 10 7.08 5.09 -33.55
N ALA A 11 6.26 6.05 -34.02
CA ALA A 11 6.03 6.28 -35.44
C ALA A 11 7.30 6.73 -36.16
N ALA A 12 8.15 7.54 -35.52
CA ALA A 12 9.44 7.93 -36.07
C ALA A 12 10.43 6.75 -36.22
N ARG A 13 10.17 5.60 -35.58
CA ARG A 13 11.01 4.39 -35.65
C ARG A 13 10.51 3.35 -36.66
N GLY A 14 9.39 3.59 -37.34
CA GLY A 14 8.81 2.67 -38.31
C GLY A 14 7.30 2.56 -38.13
N ASP A 15 6.80 1.34 -37.91
CA ASP A 15 5.36 1.02 -37.93
C ASP A 15 4.54 1.65 -36.79
N GLY A 16 5.19 2.34 -35.84
CA GLY A 16 4.52 2.85 -34.65
C GLY A 16 4.33 1.78 -33.59
N LEU A 17 3.38 2.02 -32.68
CA LEU A 17 3.02 1.04 -31.66
C LEU A 17 2.06 0.00 -32.22
N ASP A 18 2.29 -1.25 -31.83
CA ASP A 18 1.28 -2.30 -31.98
C ASP A 18 -0.08 -1.81 -31.43
N PRO A 19 -1.20 -2.07 -32.14
CA PRO A 19 -2.52 -1.58 -31.72
C PRO A 19 -2.90 -1.98 -30.30
N LYS A 20 -2.55 -3.20 -29.86
CA LYS A 20 -2.82 -3.68 -28.50
C LYS A 20 -1.96 -2.96 -27.48
N LEU A 21 -0.71 -2.67 -27.80
CA LEU A 21 0.16 -1.87 -26.94
C LEU A 21 -0.36 -0.43 -26.79
N ARG A 22 -0.83 0.18 -27.87
CA ARG A 22 -1.46 1.51 -27.83
C ARG A 22 -2.69 1.52 -26.92
N GLU A 23 -3.53 0.51 -27.01
CA GLU A 23 -4.72 0.36 -26.16
C GLU A 23 -4.35 0.21 -24.68
N LEU A 24 -3.35 -0.63 -24.36
CA LEU A 24 -2.87 -0.80 -22.98
C LEU A 24 -2.35 0.51 -22.40
N LEU A 25 -1.59 1.29 -23.18
CA LEU A 25 -1.08 2.58 -22.73
C LEU A 25 -2.19 3.63 -22.56
N GLN A 26 -3.24 3.60 -23.40
CA GLN A 26 -4.41 4.45 -23.20
C GLN A 26 -5.13 4.14 -21.88
N ARG A 27 -5.28 2.86 -21.54
CA ARG A 27 -5.87 2.44 -20.26
C ARG A 27 -5.00 2.86 -19.07
N ALA A 28 -3.68 2.68 -19.18
CA ALA A 28 -2.73 3.05 -18.14
C ALA A 28 -2.54 4.57 -17.99
N ALA A 29 -2.86 5.37 -19.01
CA ALA A 29 -2.83 6.83 -18.96
C ALA A 29 -3.96 7.41 -18.09
N VAL A 30 -4.99 6.62 -17.76
CA VAL A 30 -5.96 6.98 -16.73
C VAL A 30 -5.23 6.97 -15.38
N PRO A 31 -5.19 8.09 -14.64
CA PRO A 31 -4.50 8.14 -13.36
C PRO A 31 -5.00 7.00 -12.46
N PRO A 32 -4.12 6.17 -11.88
CA PRO A 32 -4.56 5.23 -10.88
C PRO A 32 -5.28 6.04 -9.80
N HIS A 33 -6.55 5.73 -9.59
CA HIS A 33 -7.37 6.32 -8.55
C HIS A 33 -6.60 6.06 -7.24
N SER A 34 -5.95 7.11 -6.73
CA SER A 34 -4.75 6.98 -5.93
C SER A 34 -5.04 6.40 -4.55
N GLU A 35 -4.73 5.12 -4.38
CA GLU A 35 -4.24 4.58 -3.12
C GLU A 35 -2.70 4.55 -3.13
N VAL A 36 -2.05 5.57 -3.72
CA VAL A 36 -0.59 5.67 -3.70
C VAL A 36 -0.22 6.65 -2.61
N VAL A 37 0.44 6.17 -1.56
CA VAL A 37 0.90 6.98 -0.42
C VAL A 37 2.39 7.24 -0.59
N VAL A 38 2.80 8.47 -0.27
CA VAL A 38 4.22 8.82 -0.15
C VAL A 38 4.72 8.25 1.17
N ARG A 39 5.69 7.33 1.11
CA ARG A 39 6.33 6.74 2.28
C ARG A 39 7.34 7.71 2.90
N SER A 40 7.72 7.47 4.15
CA SER A 40 8.64 8.33 4.92
C SER A 40 10.02 8.52 4.28
N ASP A 41 10.47 7.58 3.43
CA ASP A 41 11.72 7.66 2.67
C ASP A 41 11.58 8.40 1.32
N GLY A 42 10.41 8.98 1.04
CA GLY A 42 10.13 9.70 -0.20
C GLY A 42 9.74 8.80 -1.38
N MET A 43 9.64 7.48 -1.17
CA MET A 43 9.20 6.54 -2.21
C MET A 43 7.68 6.51 -2.32
N LEU A 44 7.17 6.30 -3.54
CA LEU A 44 5.76 6.07 -3.79
C LEU A 44 5.43 4.60 -3.55
N GLN A 45 4.39 4.34 -2.76
CA GLN A 45 3.91 2.99 -2.50
C GLN A 45 2.44 2.87 -2.88
N ALA A 46 2.11 1.80 -3.61
CA ALA A 46 0.72 1.40 -3.81
C ALA A 46 0.18 0.64 -2.59
N GLY A 47 -1.01 1.01 -2.13
CA GLY A 47 -1.67 0.41 -0.98
C GLY A 47 -1.12 0.91 0.36
N PRO A 48 -1.65 0.39 1.49
CA PRO A 48 -1.27 0.84 2.83
C PRO A 48 0.22 0.60 3.09
N SER A 49 0.88 1.53 3.77
CA SER A 49 2.28 1.37 4.21
C SER A 49 2.46 0.01 4.86
N PRO A 50 3.51 -0.78 4.53
CA PRO A 50 3.82 -1.97 5.30
C PRO A 50 3.96 -1.55 6.76
N ARG A 51 3.45 -2.39 7.66
CA ARG A 51 3.66 -2.17 9.09
C ARG A 51 5.16 -2.07 9.32
N SER A 52 5.56 -0.97 9.93
CA SER A 52 6.97 -0.79 10.32
C SER A 52 7.27 -1.76 11.47
N GLU A 53 8.53 -2.16 11.65
CA GLU A 53 8.94 -3.04 12.76
C GLU A 53 8.48 -2.48 14.13
N GLU A 54 8.50 -1.16 14.26
CA GLU A 54 8.02 -0.41 15.42
C GLU A 54 6.49 -0.58 15.64
N GLU A 55 5.70 -0.56 14.57
CA GLU A 55 4.25 -0.81 14.63
C GLU A 55 3.93 -2.27 14.98
N GLU A 56 4.76 -3.20 14.52
CA GLU A 56 4.65 -4.62 14.87
C GLU A 56 4.94 -4.85 16.37
N ILE A 57 6.00 -4.21 16.89
CA ILE A 57 6.35 -4.27 18.31
C ILE A 57 5.25 -3.66 19.17
N VAL A 58 4.74 -2.47 18.82
CA VAL A 58 3.64 -1.83 19.56
C VAL A 58 2.40 -2.72 19.56
N SER A 59 2.05 -3.31 18.41
CA SER A 59 0.92 -4.24 18.32
C SER A 59 1.12 -5.47 19.22
N ALA A 60 2.33 -6.04 19.27
CA ALA A 60 2.63 -7.18 20.14
C ALA A 60 2.52 -6.83 21.64
N VAL A 61 3.04 -5.66 22.03
CA VAL A 61 2.97 -5.16 23.42
C VAL A 61 1.52 -4.90 23.83
N VAL A 62 0.71 -4.30 22.98
CA VAL A 62 -0.72 -4.06 23.25
C VAL A 62 -1.47 -5.38 23.45
N VAL A 63 -1.21 -6.36 22.60
CA VAL A 63 -1.80 -7.71 22.75
C VAL A 63 -1.39 -8.35 24.08
N GLU A 64 -0.13 -8.22 24.48
CA GLU A 64 0.35 -8.82 25.73
C GLU A 64 -0.22 -8.12 26.97
N LEU A 65 -0.31 -6.80 26.95
CA LEU A 65 -0.97 -6.02 28.01
C LEU A 65 -2.45 -6.38 28.12
N GLN A 66 -3.14 -6.59 27.00
CA GLN A 66 -4.53 -7.03 27.01
C GLN A 66 -4.68 -8.40 27.70
N LYS A 67 -3.81 -9.37 27.37
CA LYS A 67 -3.80 -10.68 28.05
C LYS A 67 -3.54 -10.54 29.55
N LEU A 68 -2.62 -9.66 29.95
CA LEU A 68 -2.34 -9.41 31.37
C LEU A 68 -3.54 -8.80 32.10
N LEU A 69 -4.25 -7.87 31.47
CA LEU A 69 -5.48 -7.28 32.00
C LEU A 69 -6.59 -8.33 32.11
N ASP A 70 -6.79 -9.14 31.08
CA ASP A 70 -7.79 -10.22 31.10
C ASP A 70 -7.48 -11.25 32.20
N ASN A 71 -6.20 -11.60 32.36
CA ASN A 71 -5.73 -12.51 33.41
C ASN A 71 -5.91 -11.90 34.81
N ARG A 72 -5.71 -10.59 34.96
CA ARG A 72 -5.96 -9.87 36.21
C ARG A 72 -7.46 -9.88 36.54
N THR A 73 -8.32 -9.63 35.57
CA THR A 73 -9.78 -9.65 35.72
C THR A 73 -10.28 -11.04 36.10
N ARG A 74 -9.71 -12.12 35.52
CA ARG A 74 -10.05 -13.50 35.89
C ARG A 74 -9.56 -13.91 37.28
N ARG A 75 -8.44 -13.35 37.76
CA ARG A 75 -7.87 -13.65 39.09
C ARG A 75 -8.44 -12.79 40.22
N GLY A 76 -9.03 -11.63 39.91
CA GLY A 76 -9.64 -10.73 40.90
C GLY A 76 -11.04 -11.14 41.37
N GLY A 77 -11.64 -12.19 40.82
CA GLY A 77 -13.00 -12.64 41.12
C GLY A 77 -13.17 -13.59 42.32
N ILE A 78 -12.18 -13.68 43.22
CA ILE A 78 -12.25 -14.57 44.39
C ILE A 78 -11.91 -13.81 45.68
N ILE A 79 -12.79 -12.91 46.11
CA ILE A 79 -12.93 -12.51 47.52
C ILE A 79 -14.35 -11.95 47.71
N GLY A 80 -15.25 -12.76 48.25
CA GLY A 80 -16.59 -12.34 48.61
C GLY A 80 -17.59 -13.50 48.68
N GLY A 81 -17.55 -14.25 49.78
CA GLY A 81 -18.48 -15.32 50.15
C GLY A 81 -18.13 -15.90 51.50
#